data_AF-A0A5K0ZHR5-F1
#
_entry.id   AF-A0A5K0ZHR5-F1
#
_cell.length_a   1.000
_cell.length_b   1.000
_cell.length_c   1.000
_cell.angle_alpha   90.00
_cell.angle_beta   90.00
_cell.angle_gamma   90.00
#
_symmetry.space_group_name_H-M   'P 1'
#
loop_
_entity.id
_entity.type
_entity.pdbx_description
1 polymer ?
#
loop_
_entity_poly.entity_id
_entity_poly.type
_entity_poly.pdbx_seq_one_letter_code
_entity_poly.pdbx_strand_id
1 'polypeptide(L)'
;VQSIIKSFRWAPFLPVALDSSMLTVLLLLSKYRLRSVPVIETGKPFVRNFITQSAVVQGLRGCRGRDWFDSISGQSLSDFGLPFMPSDE
;
A
#
# COMPACT_ATOMS: atom_id res chain seq x y z
N VAL A 1 13.56 -4.36 31.92
CA VAL A 1 12.49 -4.25 30.88
C VAL A 1 12.27 -2.77 30.55
N GLN A 2 13.14 -2.16 29.74
CA GLN A 2 13.13 -0.70 29.52
C GLN A 2 13.53 -0.28 28.09
N SER A 3 13.39 -1.19 27.11
CA SER A 3 14.00 -1.03 25.78
C SER A 3 13.00 -0.81 24.64
N ILE A 4 11.72 -1.18 24.79
CA ILE A 4 10.77 -1.15 23.65
C ILE A 4 10.19 0.25 23.40
N ILE A 5 10.12 1.09 24.43
CA ILE A 5 9.46 2.41 24.35
C ILE A 5 10.33 3.45 23.61
N LYS A 6 11.67 3.26 23.57
CA LYS A 6 12.58 4.17 22.83
C LYS A 6 12.65 3.88 21.33
N SER A 7 12.19 2.72 20.85
CA SER A 7 12.20 2.38 19.43
C SER A 7 10.87 2.64 18.72
N PHE A 8 9.92 3.33 19.39
CA PHE A 8 8.71 3.78 18.72
C PHE A 8 9.13 4.80 17.67
N ARG A 9 9.18 4.38 16.39
CA ARG A 9 9.72 5.18 15.30
C ARG A 9 8.99 6.52 15.25
N TRP A 10 9.71 7.59 15.60
CA TRP A 10 9.36 9.00 15.36
C TRP A 10 9.41 9.36 13.86
N ALA A 11 9.03 8.43 12.98
CA ALA A 11 8.87 8.74 11.58
C ALA A 11 7.45 9.28 11.40
N PRO A 12 7.25 10.42 10.70
CA PRO A 12 5.92 10.85 10.34
C PRO A 12 5.25 9.71 9.57
N PHE A 13 4.18 9.16 10.13
CA PHE A 13 3.34 8.22 9.41
C PHE A 13 2.32 9.03 8.60
N LEU A 14 1.96 8.52 7.43
CA LEU A 14 0.93 9.10 6.57
C LEU A 14 -0.37 8.33 6.82
N PRO A 15 -1.23 8.77 7.76
CA PRO A 15 -2.50 8.09 7.99
C PRO A 15 -3.48 8.39 6.87
N VAL A 16 -4.46 7.50 6.74
CA VAL A 16 -5.64 7.73 5.93
C VAL A 16 -6.87 7.78 6.82
N ALA A 17 -7.85 8.58 6.44
CA ALA A 17 -9.15 8.60 7.09
C ALA A 17 -10.13 7.65 6.38
N LEU A 18 -11.29 7.38 6.99
CA LEU A 18 -12.28 6.44 6.45
C LEU A 18 -12.90 6.89 5.12
N ASP A 19 -12.85 8.18 4.83
CA ASP A 19 -13.28 8.82 3.58
C ASP A 19 -12.16 8.85 2.51
N SER A 20 -10.95 8.41 2.85
CA SER A 20 -9.84 8.33 1.90
C SER A 20 -10.04 7.21 0.89
N SER A 21 -9.64 7.46 -0.35
CA SER A 21 -9.77 6.46 -1.42
C SER A 21 -8.79 5.30 -1.27
N MET A 22 -9.15 4.11 -1.75
CA MET A 22 -8.21 2.97 -1.85
C MET A 22 -7.04 3.24 -2.79
N LEU A 23 -7.21 4.14 -3.78
CA LEU A 23 -6.11 4.59 -4.65
C LEU A 23 -5.03 5.30 -3.83
N THR A 24 -5.42 6.14 -2.87
CA THR A 24 -4.49 6.79 -1.94
C THR A 24 -3.70 5.75 -1.14
N VAL A 25 -4.38 4.72 -0.62
CA VAL A 25 -3.72 3.62 0.12
C VAL A 25 -2.72 2.87 -0.75
N LEU A 26 -3.10 2.52 -1.98
CA LEU A 26 -2.22 1.85 -2.96
C LEU A 26 -0.97 2.68 -3.28
N LEU A 27 -1.15 3.99 -3.51
CA LEU A 27 -0.03 4.90 -3.77
C LEU A 27 0.89 5.04 -2.55
N LEU A 28 0.34 5.13 -1.34
CA LEU A 28 1.13 5.22 -0.11
C LEU A 28 1.96 3.96 0.12
N LEU A 29 1.36 2.78 -0.06
CA LEU A 29 2.05 1.50 0.07
C LEU A 29 3.16 1.35 -1.00
N SER A 30 2.90 1.76 -2.24
CA SER A 30 3.84 1.60 -3.37
C SER A 30 4.95 2.65 -3.39
N LYS A 31 4.61 3.94 -3.40
CA LYS A 31 5.57 5.05 -3.56
C LYS A 31 6.47 5.19 -2.34
N TYR A 32 5.90 5.07 -1.14
CA TYR A 32 6.63 5.25 0.11
C TYR A 32 7.10 3.92 0.71
N ARG A 33 6.88 2.80 0.00
CA ARG A 33 7.28 1.44 0.42
C ARG A 33 6.83 1.10 1.84
N LEU A 34 5.64 1.59 2.22
CA LEU A 34 5.07 1.35 3.55
C LEU A 34 4.58 -0.10 3.64
N ARG A 35 4.84 -0.77 4.77
CA ARG A 35 4.32 -2.13 5.03
C ARG A 35 2.84 -2.10 5.43
N SER A 36 2.43 -1.02 6.08
CA SER A 36 1.05 -0.77 6.48
C SER A 36 0.76 0.72 6.52
N VAL A 37 -0.51 1.08 6.32
CA VAL A 37 -1.05 2.43 6.42
C VAL A 37 -2.02 2.48 7.59
N PRO A 38 -1.81 3.35 8.60
CA PRO A 38 -2.74 3.51 9.70
C PRO A 38 -4.03 4.21 9.23
N VAL A 39 -5.16 3.73 9.72
CA VAL A 39 -6.48 4.33 9.50
C VAL A 39 -6.88 5.10 10.76
N ILE A 40 -7.20 6.38 10.59
CA ILE A 40 -7.65 7.26 11.67
C ILE A 40 -9.12 7.63 11.48
N GLU A 41 -9.75 8.07 12.56
CA GLU A 41 -11.07 8.71 12.49
C GLU A 41 -10.88 10.22 12.28
N THR A 42 -11.58 10.79 11.31
CA THR A 42 -11.50 12.22 11.00
C THR A 42 -11.85 13.05 12.25
N GLY A 43 -10.97 13.97 12.62
CA GLY A 43 -11.15 14.81 13.81
C GLY A 43 -10.77 14.16 15.14
N LYS A 44 -10.28 12.91 15.16
CA LYS A 44 -9.74 12.26 16.37
C LYS A 44 -8.29 11.82 16.18
N PRO A 45 -7.42 11.98 17.20
CA PRO A 45 -6.00 11.64 17.09
C PRO A 45 -5.71 10.15 17.29
N PHE A 46 -6.68 9.26 17.10
CA PHE A 46 -6.55 7.83 17.41
C PHE A 46 -6.48 6.98 16.14
N VAL A 47 -5.53 6.04 16.11
CA VAL A 47 -5.46 5.01 15.08
C VAL A 47 -6.51 3.96 15.38
N ARG A 48 -7.44 3.75 14.46
CA ARG A 48 -8.52 2.77 14.56
C ARG A 48 -8.11 1.42 13.99
N ASN A 49 -7.29 1.40 12.93
CA ASN A 49 -6.85 0.17 12.28
C ASN A 49 -5.58 0.36 11.45
N PHE A 50 -5.11 -0.71 10.80
CA PHE A 50 -4.04 -0.70 9.81
C PHE A 50 -4.45 -1.46 8.55
N ILE A 51 -4.12 -0.90 7.39
CA ILE A 51 -4.20 -1.58 6.11
C ILE A 51 -2.80 -2.08 5.74
N THR A 52 -2.61 -3.39 5.62
CA THR A 52 -1.32 -3.99 5.24
C THR A 52 -1.24 -4.21 3.73
N GLN A 53 -0.01 -4.29 3.19
CA GLN A 53 0.19 -4.68 1.78
C GLN A 53 -0.48 -6.02 1.44
N SER A 54 -0.37 -7.01 2.35
CA SER A 54 -0.99 -8.33 2.15
C SER A 54 -2.52 -8.27 2.10
N ALA A 55 -3.15 -7.48 2.96
CA ALA A 55 -4.60 -7.30 2.95
C ALA A 55 -5.08 -6.66 1.64
N VAL A 56 -4.32 -5.70 1.10
CA VAL A 56 -4.60 -5.10 -0.21
C VAL A 56 -4.48 -6.12 -1.33
N VAL A 57 -3.41 -6.92 -1.36
CA VAL A 57 -3.26 -7.99 -2.37
C VAL A 57 -4.41 -8.99 -2.29
N GLN A 58 -4.81 -9.38 -1.08
CA GLN A 58 -5.95 -10.29 -0.88
C GLN A 58 -7.27 -9.64 -1.34
N GLY A 59 -7.50 -8.37 -1.05
CA GLY A 59 -8.67 -7.63 -1.53
C GLY A 59 -8.71 -7.51 -3.06
N LEU A 60 -7.56 -7.29 -3.69
CA LEU A 60 -7.44 -7.26 -5.15
C LEU A 60 -7.77 -8.61 -5.81
N ARG A 61 -7.43 -9.74 -5.18
CA ARG A 61 -7.88 -11.07 -5.67
C ARG A 61 -9.39 -11.21 -5.71
N GLY A 62 -10.11 -10.51 -4.84
CA GLY A 62 -11.57 -10.45 -4.84
C GLY A 62 -12.17 -9.63 -5.99
N CYS A 63 -11.35 -8.86 -6.73
CA CYS A 63 -11.79 -8.12 -7.92
C CYS A 63 -11.84 -8.97 -9.20
N ARG A 64 -11.60 -10.29 -9.09
CA ARG A 64 -11.68 -11.25 -10.19
C ARG A 64 -13.06 -11.20 -10.88
N GLY A 65 -13.09 -11.23 -12.20
CA GLY A 65 -14.31 -11.08 -13.00
C GLY A 65 -14.59 -9.64 -13.46
N ARG A 66 -13.62 -8.73 -13.30
CA ARG A 66 -13.66 -7.41 -13.95
C ARG A 66 -12.65 -7.39 -15.08
N ASP A 67 -13.16 -7.30 -16.32
CA ASP A 67 -12.38 -7.45 -17.56
C ASP A 67 -11.07 -6.66 -17.57
N TRP A 68 -11.12 -5.39 -17.14
CA TRP A 68 -9.93 -4.54 -17.07
C TRP A 68 -8.90 -5.06 -16.05
N PHE A 69 -9.32 -5.47 -14.85
CA PHE A 69 -8.41 -5.90 -13.80
C PHE A 69 -7.82 -7.28 -14.11
N ASP A 70 -8.62 -8.18 -14.67
CA ASP A 70 -8.17 -9.50 -15.10
C ASP A 70 -7.17 -9.40 -16.26
N SER A 71 -7.40 -8.47 -17.20
CA SER A 71 -6.47 -8.20 -18.29
C SER A 71 -5.09 -7.72 -17.81
N ILE A 72 -5.02 -6.82 -16.83
CA ILE A 72 -3.73 -6.31 -16.34
C ILE A 72 -3.04 -7.27 -15.36
N SER A 73 -3.81 -8.01 -14.57
CA SER A 73 -3.25 -8.87 -13.51
C SER A 73 -2.76 -10.22 -14.03
N GLY A 74 -3.25 -10.67 -15.19
CA GLY A 74 -2.83 -11.90 -15.85
C GLY A 74 -1.60 -11.74 -16.77
N GLN A 75 -1.24 -10.52 -17.14
CA GLN A 75 -0.08 -10.25 -17.99
C GLN A 75 1.22 -10.31 -17.19
N SER A 76 2.27 -10.91 -17.77
CA SER A 76 3.60 -10.90 -17.20
C SER A 76 4.25 -9.53 -17.40
N LEU A 77 5.21 -9.16 -16.54
CA LEU A 77 5.95 -7.89 -16.71
C LEU A 77 6.66 -7.80 -18.07
N SER A 78 7.05 -8.93 -18.65
CA SER A 78 7.64 -9.02 -19.97
C SER A 78 6.67 -8.60 -21.08
N ASP A 79 5.37 -8.84 -20.89
CA ASP A 79 4.32 -8.51 -21.87
C ASP A 79 4.03 -7.01 -21.92
N PHE A 80 4.36 -6.27 -20.84
CA PHE A 80 4.14 -4.82 -20.75
C PHE A 80 5.17 -3.99 -21.50
N GLY A 81 6.20 -4.60 -22.10
CA GLY A 81 7.22 -3.89 -22.88
C GLY A 81 7.90 -2.77 -22.07
N LEU A 82 8.08 -2.97 -20.76
CA LEU A 82 8.77 -1.99 -19.92
C LEU A 82 10.17 -1.76 -20.50
N PRO A 83 10.61 -0.49 -20.60
CA PRO A 83 11.89 -0.17 -21.21
C PRO A 83 13.00 -0.96 -20.51
N PHE A 84 13.74 -1.73 -21.30
CA PHE A 84 14.96 -2.35 -20.82
C PHE A 84 15.92 -1.22 -20.44
N MET A 85 16.32 -1.16 -19.18
CA MET A 85 17.30 -0.20 -18.72
C MET A 85 18.67 -0.88 -18.85
N PRO A 86 19.47 -0.59 -19.90
CA PRO A 86 20.82 -1.14 -19.98
C PRO A 86 21.61 -0.67 -18.76
N SER A 87 22.39 -1.56 -18.17
CA SER A 87 23.37 -1.17 -17.15
C SER A 87 24.35 -0.20 -17.80
N ASP A 88 24.56 0.97 -17.20
CA ASP A 88 25.67 1.84 -17.58
C ASP A 88 26.97 1.08 -17.26
N GLU A 89 27.65 0.59 -18.30
CA GLU A 89 28.99 0.00 -18.24
C GLU A 89 30.05 1.09 -18.05
#